data_AF-A0A942GT77-F1
#
_entry.id   AF-A0A942GT77-F1
#
_cell.length_a   1.000
_cell.length_b   1.000
_cell.length_c   1.000
_cell.angle_alpha   90.00
_cell.angle_beta   90.00
_cell.angle_gamma   90.00
#
_symmetry.space_group_name_H-M   'P 1'
#
loop_
_entity.id
_entity.type
_entity.pdbx_description
1 polymer ?
#
loop_
_entity_poly.entity_id
_entity_poly.type
_entity_poly.pdbx_seq_one_letter_code
_entity_poly.pdbx_strand_id
1 'polypeptide(L)'
;MRRVPWIAVALLAIVAASLYWGFSQMRLKNQFLTRLENTYQRAFHELSFNMGAIDSELAKATVTSTPEQAMIRLSAVWRQAYAAQEKIGQIPLGVVELQSTERFLARLGDAVLSIASTGVLPNEQERDMLEQLRAQARELSNSLIALQASVLGNNLRWTTLEVQTLNDTAPRDSQVMGQFRLVEDQVQQFPEVSFGEHVNVAKPPAIAVTAEPITAEAAMEKAREFVVDLGADLQVISQEEVIEAEVPHYTFTFAHPAGNNRRITVEVVRNGGRVFQMFN
;
A
#
# COMPACT_ATOMS: atom_id res chain seq x y z
N MET A 1 40.53 60.07 8.46
CA MET A 1 39.75 59.17 7.57
C MET A 1 39.77 57.75 8.14
N ARG A 2 38.64 57.25 8.67
CA ARG A 2 38.55 55.87 9.16
C ARG A 2 38.52 54.92 7.97
N ARG A 3 39.52 54.03 7.83
CA ARG A 3 39.50 52.96 6.82
C ARG A 3 38.43 51.95 7.23
N VAL A 4 37.35 51.86 6.46
CA VAL A 4 36.35 50.81 6.66
C VAL A 4 37.05 49.48 6.39
N PRO A 5 36.99 48.50 7.32
CA PRO A 5 37.59 47.20 7.10
C PRO A 5 36.74 46.45 6.06
N TRP A 6 37.13 46.53 4.78
CA TRP A 6 36.47 45.86 3.65
C TRP A 6 36.27 44.36 3.88
N ILE A 7 37.15 43.72 4.66
CA ILE A 7 37.03 42.32 5.08
C ILE A 7 35.79 42.11 5.95
N ALA A 8 35.48 43.02 6.88
CA ALA A 8 34.30 42.93 7.73
C ALA A 8 33.00 43.11 6.91
N VAL A 9 33.02 43.99 5.90
CA VAL A 9 31.89 44.20 4.98
C VAL A 9 31.65 42.95 4.12
N ALA A 10 32.72 42.35 3.59
CA ALA A 10 32.62 41.11 2.82
C ALA A 10 32.10 39.93 3.66
N LEU A 11 32.59 39.77 4.88
CA LEU A 11 32.08 38.75 5.82
C LEU A 11 30.60 38.96 6.15
N LEU A 12 30.18 40.20 6.39
CA LEU A 12 28.79 40.52 6.69
C LEU A 12 27.88 40.26 5.48
N ALA A 13 28.36 40.53 4.26
CA ALA A 13 27.64 40.20 3.03
C ALA A 13 27.48 38.69 2.84
N ILE A 14 28.52 37.89 3.14
CA ILE A 14 28.45 36.42 3.09
C ILE A 14 27.43 35.91 4.12
N VAL A 15 27.48 36.39 5.36
CA VAL A 15 26.52 36.00 6.41
C VAL A 15 25.09 36.37 6.01
N ALA A 16 24.86 37.57 5.47
CA ALA A 16 23.55 38.00 5.00
C ALA A 16 23.05 37.12 3.84
N ALA A 17 23.91 36.78 2.89
CA ALA A 17 23.58 35.87 1.78
C ALA A 17 23.25 34.45 2.29
N SER A 18 24.02 33.92 3.24
CA SER A 18 23.76 32.61 3.85
C SER A 18 22.44 32.58 4.62
N LEU A 19 22.13 33.63 5.39
CA LEU A 19 20.85 33.75 6.10
C LEU A 19 19.67 33.85 5.15
N TYR A 20 19.79 34.66 4.09
CA TYR A 20 18.76 34.78 3.05
C TYR A 20 18.52 33.44 2.34
N TRP A 21 19.59 32.75 1.96
CA TRP A 21 19.50 31.43 1.34
C TRP A 21 18.87 30.40 2.28
N GLY A 22 19.31 30.32 3.54
CA GLY A 22 18.72 29.43 4.54
C GLY A 22 17.23 29.68 4.75
N PHE A 23 16.82 30.94 4.81
CA PHE A 23 15.40 31.30 4.93
C PHE A 23 14.58 30.95 3.69
N SER A 24 15.16 31.16 2.50
CA SER A 24 14.54 30.77 1.22
C SER A 24 14.36 29.24 1.13
N GLN A 25 15.38 28.47 1.48
CA GLN A 25 15.33 27.01 1.54
C GLN A 25 14.28 26.51 2.54
N MET A 26 14.20 27.12 3.72
CA MET A 26 13.21 26.74 4.72
C MET A 26 11.77 27.01 4.25
N ARG A 27 11.53 28.14 3.56
CA ARG A 27 10.24 28.43 2.93
C ARG A 27 9.87 27.40 1.86
N LEU A 28 10.82 27.07 0.98
CA LEU A 28 10.61 26.10 -0.09
C LEU A 28 10.30 24.70 0.48
N LYS A 29 11.06 24.26 1.49
CA LYS A 29 10.84 23.00 2.21
C LYS A 29 9.43 22.96 2.83
N ASN A 30 9.02 24.01 3.52
CA ASN A 30 7.69 24.04 4.15
C ASN A 30 6.57 23.99 3.11
N GLN A 31 6.69 24.72 2.00
CA GLN A 31 5.72 24.66 0.90
C GLN A 31 5.64 23.26 0.28
N PHE A 32 6.79 22.61 0.08
CA PHE A 32 6.85 21.26 -0.43
C PHE A 32 6.18 20.27 0.53
N LEU A 33 6.52 20.30 1.82
CA LEU A 33 5.92 19.43 2.83
C LEU A 33 4.41 19.65 2.98
N THR A 34 3.92 20.89 2.88
CA THR A 34 2.48 21.15 2.90
C THR A 34 1.79 20.56 1.66
N ARG A 35 2.40 20.69 0.47
CA ARG A 35 1.83 20.08 -0.75
C ARG A 35 1.81 18.56 -0.66
N LEU A 36 2.90 17.96 -0.19
CA LEU A 36 3.00 16.51 -0.02
C LEU A 36 1.97 16.00 1.00
N GLU A 37 1.85 16.69 2.14
CA GLU A 37 0.82 16.39 3.15
C GLU A 37 -0.59 16.44 2.54
N ASN A 38 -0.90 17.46 1.74
CA ASN A 38 -2.20 17.58 1.08
C ASN A 38 -2.44 16.45 0.06
N THR A 39 -1.40 16.00 -0.63
CA THR A 39 -1.49 14.84 -1.55
C THR A 39 -1.83 13.58 -0.77
N TYR A 40 -1.17 13.31 0.36
CA TYR A 40 -1.45 12.15 1.20
C TYR A 40 -2.84 12.17 1.80
N GLN A 41 -3.26 13.32 2.35
CA GLN A 41 -4.61 13.47 2.87
C GLN A 41 -5.68 13.28 1.78
N ARG A 42 -5.42 13.78 0.57
CA ARG A 42 -6.31 13.56 -0.57
C ARG A 42 -6.36 12.10 -0.98
N ALA A 43 -5.23 11.44 -1.13
CA ALA A 43 -5.17 10.02 -1.51
C ALA A 43 -5.93 9.16 -0.49
N PHE A 44 -5.71 9.41 0.81
CA PHE A 44 -6.42 8.69 1.88
C PHE A 44 -7.93 8.96 1.85
N HIS A 45 -8.35 10.21 1.68
CA HIS A 45 -9.77 10.56 1.54
C HIS A 45 -10.40 9.91 0.30
N GLU A 46 -9.71 9.92 -0.84
CA GLU A 46 -10.18 9.28 -2.08
C GLU A 46 -10.27 7.75 -1.92
N LEU A 47 -9.34 7.12 -1.20
CA LEU A 47 -9.42 5.71 -0.85
C LEU A 47 -10.69 5.40 -0.05
N SER A 48 -10.93 6.14 1.04
CA SER A 48 -12.15 5.99 1.85
C SER A 48 -13.43 6.24 1.04
N PHE A 49 -13.43 7.26 0.19
CA PHE A 49 -14.54 7.56 -0.71
C PHE A 49 -14.82 6.41 -1.68
N ASN A 50 -13.79 5.86 -2.34
CA ASN A 50 -13.93 4.76 -3.27
C ASN A 50 -14.48 3.51 -2.57
N MET A 51 -14.05 3.25 -1.32
CA MET A 51 -14.60 2.17 -0.50
C MET A 51 -16.10 2.33 -0.21
N GLY A 52 -16.54 3.54 0.15
CA GLY A 52 -17.96 3.84 0.29
C GLY A 52 -18.74 3.71 -1.03
N ALA A 53 -18.13 4.09 -2.15
CA ALA A 53 -18.72 3.93 -3.48
C ALA A 53 -18.87 2.45 -3.86
N ILE A 54 -17.92 1.60 -3.51
CA ILE A 54 -17.99 0.13 -3.67
C ILE A 54 -19.20 -0.43 -2.91
N ASP A 55 -19.37 -0.12 -1.62
CA ASP A 55 -20.56 -0.54 -0.84
C ASP A 55 -21.86 -0.09 -1.54
N SER A 56 -21.92 1.19 -1.95
CA SER A 56 -23.11 1.77 -2.59
C SER A 56 -23.46 1.08 -3.92
N GLU A 57 -22.49 0.83 -4.79
CA GLU A 57 -22.73 0.19 -6.08
C GLU A 57 -23.00 -1.31 -5.95
N LEU A 58 -22.35 -2.00 -5.00
CA LEU A 58 -22.70 -3.40 -4.66
C LEU A 58 -24.12 -3.50 -4.13
N ALA A 59 -24.55 -2.60 -3.25
CA ALA A 59 -25.93 -2.55 -2.75
C ALA A 59 -26.95 -2.48 -3.90
N LYS A 60 -26.66 -1.65 -4.91
CA LYS A 60 -27.51 -1.50 -6.10
C LYS A 60 -27.45 -2.74 -6.99
N ALA A 61 -26.27 -3.33 -7.17
CA ALA A 61 -26.09 -4.54 -7.97
C ALA A 61 -26.93 -5.71 -7.42
N THR A 62 -26.95 -5.91 -6.10
CA THR A 62 -27.70 -6.98 -5.43
C THR A 62 -29.21 -6.89 -5.62
N VAL A 63 -29.77 -5.69 -5.82
CA VAL A 63 -31.24 -5.48 -5.97
C VAL A 63 -31.66 -5.20 -7.41
N THR A 64 -30.74 -5.27 -8.37
CA THR A 64 -31.03 -4.95 -9.76
C THR A 64 -31.79 -6.08 -10.47
N SER A 65 -32.74 -5.70 -11.33
CA SER A 65 -33.63 -6.61 -12.08
C SER A 65 -33.39 -6.65 -13.59
N THR A 66 -32.45 -5.86 -14.15
CA THR A 66 -32.08 -5.94 -15.57
C THR A 66 -30.58 -6.22 -15.75
N PRO A 67 -30.18 -7.09 -16.70
CA PRO A 67 -28.77 -7.40 -16.95
C PRO A 67 -27.91 -6.16 -17.23
N GLU A 68 -28.42 -5.23 -18.03
CA GLU A 68 -27.72 -3.98 -18.40
C GLU A 68 -27.39 -3.14 -17.17
N GLN A 69 -28.33 -2.97 -16.25
CA GLN A 69 -28.07 -2.23 -15.02
C GLN A 69 -27.07 -2.99 -14.14
N ALA A 70 -27.18 -4.32 -14.04
CA ALA A 70 -26.25 -5.11 -13.25
C ALA A 70 -24.80 -4.96 -13.77
N MET A 71 -24.61 -5.03 -15.09
CA MET A 71 -23.31 -4.78 -15.72
C MET A 71 -22.78 -3.39 -15.42
N ILE A 72 -23.61 -2.34 -15.50
CA ILE A 72 -23.19 -0.97 -15.21
C ILE A 72 -22.74 -0.84 -13.75
N ARG A 73 -23.48 -1.43 -12.79
CA ARG A 73 -23.13 -1.39 -11.36
C ARG A 73 -21.86 -2.16 -11.08
N LEU A 74 -21.73 -3.39 -11.56
CA LEU A 74 -20.54 -4.23 -11.35
C LEU A 74 -19.29 -3.63 -12.02
N SER A 75 -19.43 -3.03 -13.21
CA SER A 75 -18.33 -2.29 -13.86
C SER A 75 -17.94 -1.03 -13.09
N ALA A 76 -18.91 -0.36 -12.44
CA ALA A 76 -18.61 0.75 -11.56
C ALA A 76 -17.83 0.26 -10.32
N VAL A 77 -18.24 -0.85 -9.70
CA VAL A 77 -17.50 -1.46 -8.58
C VAL A 77 -16.06 -1.78 -8.98
N TRP A 78 -15.87 -2.46 -10.12
CA TRP A 78 -14.55 -2.76 -10.67
C TRP A 78 -13.68 -1.49 -10.80
N ARG A 79 -14.20 -0.43 -11.44
CA ARG A 79 -13.46 0.82 -11.60
C ARG A 79 -13.12 1.48 -10.25
N GLN A 80 -14.03 1.44 -9.28
CA GLN A 80 -13.76 2.00 -7.94
C GLN A 80 -12.71 1.19 -7.19
N ALA A 81 -12.66 -0.14 -7.36
CA ALA A 81 -11.64 -0.99 -6.77
C ALA A 81 -10.24 -0.64 -7.30
N TYR A 82 -10.09 -0.48 -8.62
CA TYR A 82 -8.82 -0.04 -9.21
C TYR A 82 -8.44 1.38 -8.77
N ALA A 83 -9.40 2.29 -8.71
CA ALA A 83 -9.16 3.64 -8.21
C ALA A 83 -8.69 3.61 -6.74
N ALA A 84 -9.29 2.77 -5.90
CA ALA A 84 -8.86 2.57 -4.51
C ALA A 84 -7.42 2.03 -4.42
N GLN A 85 -7.08 1.01 -5.22
CA GLN A 85 -5.71 0.48 -5.29
C GLN A 85 -4.69 1.53 -5.71
N GLU A 86 -5.02 2.37 -6.70
CA GLU A 86 -4.16 3.49 -7.11
C GLU A 86 -3.87 4.45 -5.95
N LYS A 87 -4.87 4.71 -5.08
CA LYS A 87 -4.69 5.59 -3.92
C LYS A 87 -3.84 4.99 -2.83
N ILE A 88 -3.87 3.68 -2.63
CA ILE A 88 -2.98 3.00 -1.70
C ILE A 88 -1.51 3.28 -2.05
N GLY A 89 -1.15 3.18 -3.33
CA GLY A 89 0.19 3.50 -3.82
C GLY A 89 0.60 4.99 -3.69
N GLN A 90 -0.33 5.88 -3.37
CA GLN A 90 -0.09 7.32 -3.17
C GLN A 90 0.00 7.71 -1.69
N ILE A 91 -0.31 6.80 -0.76
CA ILE A 91 -0.06 6.96 0.68
C ILE A 91 1.44 6.74 0.92
N PRO A 92 2.09 7.40 1.90
CA PRO A 92 3.52 7.24 2.17
C PRO A 92 3.91 5.76 2.32
N LEU A 93 4.66 5.26 1.33
CA LEU A 93 5.14 3.88 1.23
C LEU A 93 6.22 3.62 2.30
N GLY A 94 6.22 2.42 2.90
CA GLY A 94 7.15 2.01 3.96
C GLY A 94 6.74 2.42 5.38
N VAL A 95 5.71 3.26 5.51
CA VAL A 95 5.08 3.65 6.78
C VAL A 95 3.90 2.73 7.09
N VAL A 96 3.12 2.41 6.05
CA VAL A 96 1.86 1.65 6.15
C VAL A 96 1.89 0.51 5.14
N GLU A 97 1.76 -0.72 5.61
CA GLU A 97 1.62 -1.91 4.77
C GLU A 97 0.14 -2.20 4.59
N LEU A 98 -0.46 -1.85 3.44
CA LEU A 98 -1.88 -2.09 3.14
C LEU A 98 -2.14 -3.36 2.31
N GLN A 99 -1.30 -4.38 2.50
CA GLN A 99 -1.29 -5.57 1.64
C GLN A 99 -2.60 -6.37 1.68
N SER A 100 -3.25 -6.46 2.84
CA SER A 100 -4.52 -7.17 2.98
C SER A 100 -5.64 -6.37 2.31
N THR A 101 -5.63 -5.05 2.44
CA THR A 101 -6.57 -4.17 1.72
C THR A 101 -6.39 -4.29 0.20
N GLU A 102 -5.15 -4.26 -0.31
CA GLU A 102 -4.87 -4.43 -1.74
C GLU A 102 -5.38 -5.76 -2.28
N ARG A 103 -5.13 -6.86 -1.55
CA ARG A 103 -5.60 -8.21 -1.91
C ARG A 103 -7.12 -8.29 -1.90
N PHE A 104 -7.77 -7.73 -0.90
CA PHE A 104 -9.23 -7.65 -0.83
C PHE A 104 -9.81 -6.93 -2.07
N LEU A 105 -9.26 -5.76 -2.40
CA LEU A 105 -9.70 -4.97 -3.57
C LEU A 105 -9.48 -5.72 -4.89
N ALA A 106 -8.36 -6.45 -5.02
CA ALA A 106 -8.06 -7.24 -6.20
C ALA A 106 -9.09 -8.36 -6.39
N ARG A 107 -9.31 -9.17 -5.34
CA ARG A 107 -10.28 -10.27 -5.36
C ARG A 107 -11.70 -9.78 -5.63
N LEU A 108 -12.10 -8.68 -4.99
CA LEU A 108 -13.39 -8.04 -5.23
C LEU A 108 -13.52 -7.58 -6.68
N GLY A 109 -12.50 -6.92 -7.23
CA GLY A 109 -12.45 -6.45 -8.60
C GLY A 109 -12.60 -7.59 -9.62
N ASP A 110 -11.84 -8.66 -9.45
CA ASP A 110 -11.91 -9.84 -10.33
C ASP A 110 -13.29 -10.51 -10.26
N ALA A 111 -13.84 -10.66 -9.06
CA ALA A 111 -15.14 -11.30 -8.88
C ALA A 111 -16.26 -10.53 -9.58
N VAL A 112 -16.34 -9.20 -9.39
CA VAL A 112 -17.38 -8.39 -10.03
C VAL A 112 -17.18 -8.29 -11.54
N LEU A 113 -15.93 -8.27 -12.01
CA LEU A 113 -15.63 -8.29 -13.45
C LEU A 113 -16.05 -9.62 -14.09
N SER A 114 -15.78 -10.74 -13.41
CA SER A 114 -16.19 -12.08 -13.86
C SER A 114 -17.70 -12.13 -14.04
N ILE A 115 -18.48 -11.68 -13.06
CA ILE A 115 -19.95 -11.66 -13.15
C ILE A 115 -20.41 -10.69 -14.25
N ALA A 116 -19.86 -9.47 -14.31
CA ALA A 116 -20.23 -8.48 -15.32
C ALA A 116 -20.01 -8.98 -16.75
N SER A 117 -18.95 -9.76 -16.96
CA SER A 117 -18.60 -10.30 -18.28
C SER A 117 -19.60 -11.32 -18.83
N THR A 118 -20.41 -11.94 -17.96
CA THR A 118 -21.44 -12.91 -18.37
C THR A 118 -22.59 -12.25 -19.14
N GLY A 119 -22.81 -10.95 -18.95
CA GLY A 119 -23.92 -10.21 -19.56
C GLY A 119 -25.31 -10.60 -19.07
N VAL A 120 -25.41 -11.42 -18.01
CA VAL A 120 -26.67 -11.83 -17.39
C VAL A 120 -26.79 -11.32 -15.96
N LEU A 121 -27.98 -11.50 -15.36
CA LEU A 121 -28.18 -11.13 -13.96
C LEU A 121 -27.39 -12.05 -13.03
N PRO A 122 -26.85 -11.53 -11.91
CA PRO A 122 -26.27 -12.37 -10.88
C PRO A 122 -27.31 -13.36 -10.35
N ASN A 123 -26.91 -14.63 -10.25
CA ASN A 123 -27.72 -15.67 -9.62
C ASN A 123 -27.77 -15.49 -8.08
N GLU A 124 -28.53 -16.32 -7.37
CA GLU A 124 -28.71 -16.20 -5.92
C GLU A 124 -27.39 -16.31 -5.14
N GLN A 125 -26.55 -17.29 -5.48
CA GLN A 125 -25.24 -17.46 -4.86
C GLN A 125 -24.31 -16.26 -5.12
N GLU A 126 -24.32 -15.72 -6.33
CA GLU A 126 -23.56 -14.51 -6.67
C GLU A 126 -24.10 -13.27 -5.95
N ARG A 127 -25.42 -13.18 -5.72
CA ARG A 127 -26.01 -12.09 -4.93
C ARG A 127 -25.57 -12.16 -3.47
N ASP A 128 -25.59 -13.34 -2.87
CA ASP A 128 -25.09 -13.56 -1.50
C ASP A 128 -23.59 -13.19 -1.38
N MET A 129 -22.80 -13.57 -2.38
CA MET A 129 -21.39 -13.21 -2.49
C MET A 129 -21.20 -11.67 -2.57
N LEU A 130 -21.99 -10.98 -3.41
CA LEU A 130 -21.96 -9.52 -3.51
C LEU A 130 -22.38 -8.84 -2.20
N GLU A 131 -23.31 -9.42 -1.43
CA GLU A 131 -23.68 -8.93 -0.10
C GLU A 131 -22.55 -9.07 0.92
N GLN A 132 -21.81 -10.19 0.90
CA GLN A 132 -20.64 -10.38 1.75
C GLN A 132 -19.54 -9.36 1.42
N LEU A 133 -19.21 -9.20 0.13
CA LEU A 133 -18.23 -8.20 -0.33
C LEU A 133 -18.65 -6.78 0.05
N ARG A 134 -19.95 -6.49 -0.03
CA ARG A 134 -20.52 -5.20 0.38
C ARG A 134 -20.32 -4.95 1.88
N ALA A 135 -20.59 -5.95 2.72
CA ALA A 135 -20.41 -5.83 4.16
C ALA A 135 -18.95 -5.54 4.51
N GLN A 136 -18.01 -6.27 3.91
CA GLN A 136 -16.57 -6.06 4.06
C GLN A 136 -16.14 -4.67 3.57
N ALA A 137 -16.64 -4.23 2.42
CA ALA A 137 -16.35 -2.89 1.88
C ALA A 137 -16.87 -1.77 2.78
N ARG A 138 -18.07 -1.94 3.36
CA ARG A 138 -18.64 -0.99 4.32
C ARG A 138 -17.80 -0.91 5.59
N GLU A 139 -17.43 -2.07 6.13
CA GLU A 139 -16.62 -2.15 7.34
C GLU A 139 -15.27 -1.45 7.15
N LEU A 140 -14.57 -1.77 6.07
CA LEU A 140 -13.31 -1.12 5.72
C LEU A 140 -13.50 0.40 5.49
N SER A 141 -14.56 0.81 4.79
CA SER A 141 -14.87 2.23 4.60
C SER A 141 -15.02 2.96 5.94
N ASN A 142 -15.77 2.39 6.88
CA ASN A 142 -15.97 2.97 8.21
C ASN A 142 -14.65 3.06 9.00
N SER A 143 -13.83 2.01 8.95
CA SER A 143 -12.53 1.99 9.61
C SER A 143 -11.57 3.04 9.05
N LEU A 144 -11.56 3.22 7.73
CA LEU A 144 -10.79 4.29 7.08
C LEU A 144 -11.30 5.69 7.46
N ILE A 145 -12.61 5.90 7.53
CA ILE A 145 -13.19 7.19 7.99
C ILE A 145 -12.78 7.48 9.43
N ALA A 146 -12.84 6.47 10.31
CA ALA A 146 -12.43 6.61 11.71
C ALA A 146 -10.93 6.94 11.84
N LEU A 147 -10.09 6.28 11.04
CA LEU A 147 -8.67 6.57 10.94
C LEU A 147 -8.42 8.01 10.44
N GLN A 148 -9.15 8.46 9.41
CA GLN A 148 -9.05 9.84 8.93
C GLN A 148 -9.36 10.85 10.04
N ALA A 149 -10.45 10.62 10.78
CA ALA A 149 -10.89 11.49 11.86
C ALA A 149 -9.83 11.54 12.98
N SER A 150 -9.22 10.40 13.31
CA SER A 150 -8.14 10.30 14.29
C SER A 150 -6.87 11.06 13.86
N VAL A 151 -6.46 10.92 12.59
CA VAL A 151 -5.29 11.64 12.05
C VAL A 151 -5.50 13.15 12.09
N LEU A 152 -6.67 13.62 11.66
CA LEU A 152 -7.03 15.04 11.69
C LEU A 152 -7.18 15.58 13.11
N GLY A 153 -7.85 14.84 14.00
CA GLY A 153 -8.13 15.25 15.38
C GLY A 153 -6.88 15.36 16.26
N ASN A 154 -5.85 14.55 15.99
CA ASN A 154 -4.59 14.55 16.74
C ASN A 154 -3.48 15.38 16.07
N ASN A 155 -3.80 16.13 15.01
CA ASN A 155 -2.86 16.96 14.24
C ASN A 155 -1.62 16.16 13.75
N LEU A 156 -1.86 14.90 13.38
CA LEU A 156 -0.83 13.98 12.93
C LEU A 156 -0.51 14.26 11.46
N ARG A 157 0.79 14.25 11.12
CA ARG A 157 1.26 14.58 9.77
C ARG A 157 1.91 13.37 9.11
N TRP A 158 1.36 12.98 7.96
CA TRP A 158 1.87 11.89 7.12
C TRP A 158 3.35 12.11 6.77
N THR A 159 3.68 13.33 6.37
CA THR A 159 5.05 13.73 6.00
C THR A 159 6.05 13.63 7.15
N THR A 160 5.59 13.75 8.40
CA THR A 160 6.48 13.59 9.57
C THR A 160 6.78 12.12 9.82
N LEU A 161 5.78 11.24 9.69
CA LEU A 161 5.96 9.80 9.82
C LEU A 161 6.85 9.23 8.73
N GLU A 162 6.66 9.66 7.49
CA GLU A 162 7.53 9.28 6.36
C GLU A 162 8.98 9.68 6.61
N VAL A 163 9.24 10.94 7.00
CA VAL A 163 10.60 11.40 7.32
C VAL A 163 11.20 10.63 8.49
N GLN A 164 10.43 10.33 9.54
CA GLN A 164 10.92 9.55 10.67
C GLN A 164 11.29 8.12 10.27
N THR A 165 10.46 7.50 9.43
CA THR A 165 10.66 6.14 8.92
C THR A 165 11.88 6.07 8.01
N LEU A 166 12.01 7.02 7.09
CA LEU A 166 13.19 7.20 6.24
C LEU A 166 14.49 7.49 6.99
N ASN A 167 14.43 7.85 8.28
CA ASN A 167 15.60 8.07 9.12
C ASN A 167 15.77 6.98 10.20
N ASP A 168 14.95 5.92 10.19
CA ASP A 168 14.90 4.86 11.21
C ASP A 168 14.71 5.41 12.64
N THR A 169 13.98 6.52 12.75
CA THR A 169 13.63 7.21 14.01
C THR A 169 12.14 7.15 14.32
N ALA A 170 11.38 6.45 13.48
CA ALA A 170 9.95 6.25 13.69
C ALA A 170 9.72 5.46 14.99
N PRO A 171 8.88 5.95 15.91
CA PRO A 171 8.41 5.12 17.00
C PRO A 171 7.67 3.93 16.41
N ARG A 172 8.14 2.70 16.70
CA ARG A 172 7.43 1.46 16.31
C ARG A 172 5.99 1.42 16.82
N ASP A 173 5.69 2.20 17.86
CA ASP A 173 4.36 2.40 18.48
C ASP A 173 3.77 3.78 18.23
N SER A 174 4.03 4.37 17.06
CA SER A 174 3.30 5.56 16.63
C SER A 174 1.79 5.25 16.62
N GLN A 175 0.99 6.12 17.22
CA GLN A 175 -0.47 5.97 17.31
C GLN A 175 -1.11 5.81 15.92
N VAL A 176 -0.55 6.46 14.89
CA VAL A 176 -1.02 6.32 13.50
C VAL A 176 -0.73 4.91 12.97
N MET A 177 0.51 4.42 13.14
CA MET A 177 0.87 3.06 12.69
C MET A 177 0.01 2.00 13.35
N GLY A 178 -0.24 2.14 14.65
CA GLY A 178 -1.10 1.23 15.39
C GLY A 178 -2.52 1.17 14.83
N GLN A 179 -3.09 2.31 14.46
CA GLN A 179 -4.42 2.34 13.86
C GLN A 179 -4.47 1.80 12.44
N PHE A 180 -3.41 1.97 11.65
CA PHE A 180 -3.31 1.31 10.35
C PHE A 180 -3.22 -0.20 10.45
N ARG A 181 -2.36 -0.71 11.35
CA ARG A 181 -2.27 -2.14 11.63
C ARG A 181 -3.63 -2.69 12.06
N LEU A 182 -4.39 -1.96 12.88
CA LEU A 182 -5.74 -2.36 13.26
C LEU A 182 -6.68 -2.51 12.04
N VAL A 183 -6.62 -1.58 11.08
CA VAL A 183 -7.42 -1.69 9.84
C VAL A 183 -6.99 -2.91 9.03
N GLU A 184 -5.69 -3.14 8.89
CA GLU A 184 -5.17 -4.29 8.14
C GLU A 184 -5.47 -5.63 8.80
N ASP A 185 -5.29 -5.73 10.12
CA ASP A 185 -5.63 -6.90 10.91
C ASP A 185 -7.13 -7.23 10.77
N GLN A 186 -7.98 -6.20 10.75
CA GLN A 186 -9.41 -6.34 10.52
C GLN A 186 -9.72 -6.89 9.12
N VAL A 187 -9.08 -6.34 8.07
CA VAL A 187 -9.25 -6.85 6.69
C VAL A 187 -8.75 -8.28 6.56
N GLN A 188 -7.64 -8.62 7.21
CA GLN A 188 -7.09 -9.98 7.23
C GLN A 188 -8.04 -10.98 7.89
N GLN A 189 -8.85 -10.52 8.86
CA GLN A 189 -9.85 -11.33 9.56
C GLN A 189 -11.20 -11.41 8.84
N PHE A 190 -11.35 -10.76 7.68
CA PHE A 190 -12.57 -10.89 6.91
C PHE A 190 -12.88 -12.35 6.59
N PRO A 191 -14.15 -12.79 6.75
CA PRO A 191 -14.55 -14.12 6.37
C PRO A 191 -14.20 -14.38 4.90
N GLU A 192 -13.72 -15.59 4.61
CA GLU A 192 -13.47 -15.98 3.23
C GLU A 192 -14.78 -15.99 2.45
N VAL A 193 -14.80 -15.25 1.33
CA VAL A 193 -15.97 -15.16 0.46
C VAL A 193 -16.01 -16.38 -0.44
N SER A 194 -17.14 -17.10 -0.44
CA SER A 194 -17.34 -18.23 -1.35
C SER A 194 -17.63 -17.70 -2.76
N PHE A 195 -16.59 -17.64 -3.57
CA PHE A 195 -16.71 -17.39 -4.99
C PHE A 195 -17.24 -18.68 -5.64
N GLY A 196 -18.50 -18.67 -6.09
CA GLY A 196 -19.10 -19.84 -6.75
C GLY A 196 -18.31 -20.31 -7.97
N GLU A 197 -18.58 -21.52 -8.48
CA GLU A 197 -17.79 -22.14 -9.56
C GLU A 197 -17.63 -21.29 -10.83
N HIS A 198 -18.55 -20.35 -11.07
CA HIS A 198 -18.60 -19.50 -12.26
C HIS A 198 -17.88 -18.16 -12.09
N VAL A 199 -17.33 -17.87 -10.90
CA VAL A 199 -16.62 -16.63 -10.60
C VAL A 199 -15.11 -16.87 -10.70
N ASN A 200 -14.49 -16.30 -11.73
CA ASN A 200 -13.05 -16.35 -11.92
C ASN A 200 -12.39 -15.23 -11.14
N VAL A 201 -11.83 -15.59 -9.99
CA VAL A 201 -10.87 -14.75 -9.27
C VAL A 201 -9.47 -15.17 -9.67
N ALA A 202 -8.55 -14.22 -9.91
CA ALA A 202 -7.18 -14.57 -10.26
C ALA A 202 -6.55 -15.38 -9.13
N LYS A 203 -6.28 -16.66 -9.42
CA LYS A 203 -5.51 -17.53 -8.51
C LYS A 203 -4.02 -17.29 -8.75
N PRO A 204 -3.17 -17.52 -7.74
CA PRO A 204 -1.74 -17.55 -7.95
C PRO A 204 -1.35 -18.51 -9.07
N PRO A 205 -0.28 -18.21 -9.83
CA PRO A 205 0.18 -19.07 -10.91
C PRO A 205 0.47 -20.47 -10.37
N ALA A 206 -0.01 -21.53 -11.04
CA ALA A 206 0.06 -22.91 -10.56
C ALA A 206 1.47 -23.36 -10.15
N ILE A 207 2.51 -22.87 -10.84
CA ILE A 207 3.92 -23.19 -10.52
C ILE A 207 4.30 -22.75 -9.10
N ALA A 208 3.73 -21.64 -8.61
CA ALA A 208 3.94 -21.13 -7.26
C ALA A 208 3.29 -22.00 -6.17
N VAL A 209 2.46 -22.98 -6.56
CA VAL A 209 1.68 -23.81 -5.64
C VAL A 209 2.02 -25.29 -5.78
N THR A 210 2.32 -25.79 -6.98
CA THR A 210 2.47 -27.24 -7.24
C THR A 210 3.90 -27.73 -7.43
N ALA A 211 4.88 -26.83 -7.56
CA ALA A 211 6.29 -27.21 -7.68
C ALA A 211 6.85 -27.76 -6.35
N GLU A 212 7.95 -28.52 -6.41
CA GLU A 212 8.59 -29.03 -5.21
C GLU A 212 9.03 -27.90 -4.27
N PRO A 213 8.83 -28.04 -2.95
CA PRO A 213 9.25 -27.04 -1.99
C PRO A 213 10.78 -26.99 -1.89
N ILE A 214 11.33 -25.80 -1.82
CA ILE A 214 12.74 -25.55 -1.56
C ILE A 214 13.00 -25.19 -0.09
N THR A 215 14.23 -25.40 0.36
CA THR A 215 14.65 -25.02 1.72
C THR A 215 14.87 -23.51 1.82
N ALA A 216 14.89 -22.99 3.06
CA ALA A 216 15.13 -21.58 3.30
C ALA A 216 16.51 -21.13 2.80
N GLU A 217 17.52 -22.00 2.88
CA GLU A 217 18.87 -21.72 2.38
C GLU A 217 18.89 -21.63 0.84
N ALA A 218 18.18 -22.53 0.16
CA ALA A 218 18.04 -22.47 -1.29
C ALA A 218 17.27 -21.22 -1.74
N ALA A 219 16.26 -20.81 -0.96
CA ALA A 219 15.48 -19.60 -1.23
C ALA A 219 16.32 -18.33 -1.02
N MET A 220 17.16 -18.32 0.02
CA MET A 220 18.11 -17.23 0.28
C MET A 220 19.12 -17.08 -0.85
N GLU A 221 19.64 -18.19 -1.40
CA GLU A 221 20.57 -18.11 -2.53
C GLU A 221 19.89 -17.55 -3.79
N LYS A 222 18.63 -17.96 -4.05
CA LYS A 222 17.81 -17.39 -5.14
C LYS A 222 17.56 -15.89 -4.97
N ALA A 223 17.26 -15.45 -3.75
CA ALA A 223 17.10 -14.03 -3.44
C ALA A 223 18.41 -13.26 -3.62
N ARG A 224 19.55 -13.84 -3.20
CA ARG A 224 20.88 -13.25 -3.39
C ARG A 224 21.25 -13.12 -4.85
N GLU A 225 21.05 -14.17 -5.66
CA GLU A 225 21.27 -14.15 -7.11
C GLU A 225 20.49 -12.98 -7.75
N PHE A 226 19.21 -12.83 -7.40
CA PHE A 226 18.35 -11.76 -7.92
C PHE A 226 18.85 -10.35 -7.55
N VAL A 227 19.29 -10.16 -6.30
CA VAL A 227 19.79 -8.86 -5.82
C VAL A 227 21.15 -8.51 -6.44
N VAL A 228 22.02 -9.50 -6.63
CA VAL A 228 23.32 -9.32 -7.30
C VAL A 228 23.13 -8.92 -8.76
N ASP A 229 22.19 -9.54 -9.47
CA ASP A 229 21.85 -9.18 -10.86
C ASP A 229 21.33 -7.74 -10.99
N LEU A 230 20.73 -7.19 -9.93
CA LEU A 230 20.33 -5.77 -9.85
C LEU A 230 21.51 -4.81 -9.64
N GLY A 231 22.73 -5.32 -9.48
CA GLY A 231 23.95 -4.52 -9.33
C GLY A 231 24.14 -3.90 -7.95
N ALA A 232 23.51 -4.46 -6.91
CA ALA A 232 23.54 -3.93 -5.56
C ALA A 232 24.43 -4.80 -4.64
N ASP A 233 25.49 -4.22 -4.07
CA ASP A 233 26.33 -4.86 -3.03
C ASP A 233 25.56 -4.80 -1.69
N LEU A 234 24.59 -5.70 -1.50
CA LEU A 234 23.72 -5.72 -0.34
C LEU A 234 23.94 -6.99 0.49
N GLN A 235 23.93 -6.84 1.81
CA GLN A 235 24.00 -7.94 2.77
C GLN A 235 22.62 -8.23 3.34
N VAL A 236 22.35 -9.51 3.61
CA VAL A 236 21.11 -9.94 4.29
C VAL A 236 21.14 -9.40 5.72
N ILE A 237 20.07 -8.70 6.12
CA ILE A 237 19.89 -8.16 7.46
C ILE A 237 18.74 -8.80 8.23
N SER A 238 17.78 -9.41 7.54
CA SER A 238 16.74 -10.23 8.15
C SER A 238 16.28 -11.34 7.21
N GLN A 239 15.86 -12.43 7.85
CA GLN A 239 15.19 -13.56 7.22
C GLN A 239 13.99 -13.89 8.10
N GLU A 240 12.82 -13.98 7.50
CA GLU A 240 11.61 -14.43 8.18
C GLU A 240 11.36 -15.93 7.91
N GLU A 241 10.65 -16.56 8.83
CA GLU A 241 10.14 -17.92 8.60
C GLU A 241 9.11 -17.92 7.45
N VAL A 242 8.81 -19.10 6.91
CA VAL A 242 7.83 -19.24 5.84
C VAL A 242 6.51 -18.60 6.26
N ILE A 243 6.04 -17.66 5.45
CA ILE A 243 4.69 -17.10 5.59
C ILE A 243 3.74 -18.06 4.87
N GLU A 244 2.95 -18.80 5.64
CA GLU A 244 1.91 -19.72 5.14
C GLU A 244 0.68 -18.92 4.65
N ALA A 245 0.88 -18.22 3.53
CA ALA A 245 -0.17 -17.52 2.78
C ALA A 245 -0.72 -18.40 1.64
N GLU A 246 -1.63 -17.86 0.83
CA GLU A 246 -2.15 -18.55 -0.38
C GLU A 246 -1.02 -19.00 -1.32
N VAL A 247 0.09 -18.25 -1.34
CA VAL A 247 1.37 -18.65 -1.90
C VAL A 247 2.39 -18.69 -0.76
N PRO A 248 2.80 -19.87 -0.28
CA PRO A 248 3.83 -19.96 0.75
C PRO A 248 5.15 -19.37 0.24
N HIS A 249 5.72 -18.43 0.97
CA HIS A 249 6.94 -17.72 0.55
C HIS A 249 7.87 -17.42 1.73
N TYR A 250 9.14 -17.18 1.41
CA TYR A 250 10.18 -16.71 2.31
C TYR A 250 10.44 -15.23 2.06
N THR A 251 10.62 -14.44 3.12
CA THR A 251 10.93 -13.02 3.04
C THR A 251 12.36 -12.76 3.49
N PHE A 252 13.13 -12.08 2.64
CA PHE A 252 14.52 -11.72 2.89
C PHE A 252 14.72 -10.21 2.72
N THR A 253 15.28 -9.54 3.72
CA THR A 253 15.63 -8.12 3.59
C THR A 253 17.14 -7.95 3.48
N PHE A 254 17.55 -7.19 2.47
CA PHE A 254 18.92 -6.85 2.13
C PHE A 254 19.16 -5.36 2.36
N ALA A 255 20.35 -4.99 2.86
CA ALA A 255 20.74 -3.59 3.01
C ALA A 255 22.20 -3.37 2.62
N HIS A 256 22.52 -2.13 2.24
CA HIS A 256 23.89 -1.80 1.83
C HIS A 256 24.82 -1.74 3.05
N PRO A 257 26.00 -2.40 3.02
CA PRO A 257 26.91 -2.49 4.17
C PRO A 257 27.45 -1.12 4.62
N ALA A 258 27.46 -0.12 3.72
CA ALA A 258 27.83 1.27 4.04
C ALA A 258 26.73 2.08 4.79
N GLY A 259 25.61 1.47 5.18
CA GLY A 259 24.59 2.12 6.02
C GLY A 259 23.69 3.12 5.29
N ASN A 260 23.64 3.07 3.96
CA ASN A 260 22.65 3.84 3.21
C ASN A 260 21.27 3.17 3.42
N ASN A 261 20.28 3.95 3.82
CA ASN A 261 18.91 3.53 4.20
C ASN A 261 18.07 2.85 3.10
N ARG A 262 18.68 2.32 2.04
CA ARG A 262 18.01 1.52 1.02
C ARG A 262 17.97 0.07 1.48
N ARG A 263 16.78 -0.42 1.77
CA ARG A 263 16.51 -1.82 2.12
C ARG A 263 15.76 -2.43 0.95
N ILE A 264 16.22 -3.55 0.44
CA ILE A 264 15.47 -4.32 -0.56
C ILE A 264 14.90 -5.54 0.14
N THR A 265 13.58 -5.68 0.16
CA THR A 265 12.91 -6.90 0.60
C THR A 265 12.57 -7.73 -0.63
N VAL A 266 12.95 -9.01 -0.62
CA VAL A 266 12.67 -9.97 -1.70
C VAL A 266 11.87 -11.11 -1.12
N GLU A 267 10.77 -11.45 -1.76
CA GLU A 267 9.95 -12.62 -1.44
C GLU A 267 10.20 -13.73 -2.46
N VAL A 268 10.48 -14.94 -1.98
CA VAL A 268 10.74 -16.12 -2.80
C VAL A 268 9.71 -17.20 -2.48
N VAL A 269 9.02 -17.70 -3.51
CA VAL A 269 8.02 -18.75 -3.34
C VAL A 269 8.68 -20.03 -2.84
N ARG A 270 8.11 -20.65 -1.79
CA ARG A 270 8.57 -21.93 -1.25
C ARG A 270 8.54 -23.02 -2.30
N ASN A 271 7.47 -23.08 -3.08
CA ASN A 271 7.30 -24.06 -4.14
C ASN A 271 7.93 -23.54 -5.43
N GLY A 272 8.97 -24.22 -5.92
CA GLY A 272 9.66 -23.88 -7.16
C GLY A 272 10.71 -22.77 -7.07
N GLY A 273 10.85 -22.08 -5.93
CA GLY A 273 12.00 -21.23 -5.63
C GLY A 273 12.16 -19.98 -6.50
N ARG A 274 11.05 -19.44 -7.02
CA ARG A 274 11.07 -18.25 -7.87
C ARG A 274 10.86 -16.99 -7.04
N VAL A 275 11.53 -15.91 -7.43
CA VAL A 275 11.25 -14.57 -6.89
C VAL A 275 9.82 -14.20 -7.25
N PHE A 276 9.02 -13.91 -6.23
CA PHE A 276 7.62 -13.56 -6.32
C PHE A 276 7.43 -12.05 -6.38
N GLN A 277 8.05 -11.33 -5.44
CA GLN A 277 7.94 -9.89 -5.28
C GLN A 277 9.24 -9.28 -4.75
N MET A 278 9.39 -7.98 -5.00
CA MET A 278 10.49 -7.16 -4.49
C MET A 278 9.97 -5.79 -4.07
N PHE A 279 10.37 -5.33 -2.88
CA PHE A 279 10.12 -4.00 -2.33
C PHE A 279 11.45 -3.28 -2.07
N ASN A 280 11.49 -1.94 -2.17
CA ASN A 280 12.68 -1.10 -1.92
C ASN A 280 12.28 0.20 -1.23
#